data_AF-A0AAE9MT28-F1
#
_entry.id   AF-A0AAE9MT28-F1
#
_cell.length_a   1.000
_cell.length_b   1.000
_cell.length_c   1.000
_cell.angle_alpha   90.00
_cell.angle_beta   90.00
_cell.angle_gamma   90.00
#
_symmetry.space_group_name_H-M   'P 1'
#
loop_
_entity.id
_entity.type
_entity.pdbx_description
1 polymer ?
#
loop_
_entity_poly.entity_id
_entity_poly.type
_entity_poly.pdbx_seq_one_letter_code
_entity_poly.pdbx_strand_id
1 'polypeptide(L)'
;MKKAVTLVMISLVLFAGFNSLLFAEDTVTIKTLFKLLPEKVLKPVFDNFNLDTARRDSYIEVCDDENRYLSLKSEYGFEMCYWDVKGGKKLILVSYGGAGPEVFYLYNKGKFSETNDFGIKAIKEQVKKSPALEGMNDLIRFYPLRDNTSLAVMINQLDCMIFKWKNEKFVRINDYVLKETDDESDIYNILLSGFVKALNAHDAAFCLQYIKPDYIAFQCMDMLQGRTEQFICELIAGQNEDSEYIEPHSLKDIKKASYSLNDEFGFIITIELIDGRTYTYFPMIEGFEEAEIYGLPIQYLYLVGARG
;
A
#
# COMPACT_ATOMS: atom_id res chain seq x y z
N MET A 1 -57.56 -50.73 43.71
CA MET A 1 -56.89 -50.19 44.93
C MET A 1 -55.47 -50.76 45.03
N LYS A 2 -54.48 -49.90 45.32
CA LYS A 2 -53.04 -50.15 45.59
C LYS A 2 -52.16 -50.44 44.35
N LYS A 3 -51.43 -49.43 43.84
CA LYS A 3 -50.03 -49.01 44.16
C LYS A 3 -49.01 -50.09 43.70
N ALA A 4 -48.36 -49.93 42.55
CA ALA A 4 -47.14 -49.13 42.27
C ALA A 4 -45.85 -49.93 42.51
N VAL A 5 -45.08 -50.18 41.43
CA VAL A 5 -43.60 -50.18 41.47
C VAL A 5 -43.11 -49.70 40.10
N THR A 6 -42.57 -48.48 40.09
CA THR A 6 -41.84 -47.88 38.99
C THR A 6 -40.39 -48.36 39.07
N LEU A 7 -39.85 -48.98 38.02
CA LEU A 7 -38.43 -49.31 37.91
C LEU A 7 -37.84 -48.44 36.80
N VAL A 8 -37.14 -47.37 37.19
CA VAL A 8 -36.37 -46.50 36.28
C VAL A 8 -34.99 -47.13 36.09
N MET A 9 -34.72 -47.68 34.91
CA MET A 9 -33.38 -48.09 34.49
C MET A 9 -32.71 -46.91 33.80
N ILE A 10 -31.76 -46.29 34.51
CA ILE A 10 -30.87 -45.26 33.97
C ILE A 10 -29.73 -45.98 33.25
N SER A 11 -29.66 -45.83 31.92
CA SER A 11 -28.49 -46.23 31.14
C SER A 11 -27.65 -44.99 30.83
N LEU A 12 -26.58 -44.80 31.62
CA LEU A 12 -25.47 -43.92 31.29
C LEU A 12 -24.75 -44.52 30.06
N VAL A 13 -24.89 -43.89 28.90
CA VAL A 13 -23.94 -44.08 27.80
C VAL A 13 -22.97 -42.91 27.86
N LEU A 14 -21.76 -43.24 28.34
CA LEU A 14 -20.58 -42.40 28.30
C LEU A 14 -20.29 -42.01 26.84
N PHE A 15 -20.73 -40.82 26.42
CA PHE A 15 -20.05 -40.14 25.32
C PHE A 15 -18.71 -39.66 25.86
N ALA A 16 -17.70 -40.51 25.70
CA ALA A 16 -16.31 -40.10 25.80
C ALA A 16 -16.11 -38.88 24.90
N GLY A 17 -15.77 -37.76 25.54
CA GLY A 17 -15.57 -36.50 24.87
C GLY A 17 -14.51 -36.62 23.79
N PHE A 18 -14.92 -36.47 22.53
CA PHE A 18 -14.11 -35.77 21.56
C PHE A 18 -14.10 -34.29 21.98
N ASN A 19 -13.31 -33.98 23.00
CA ASN A 19 -12.72 -32.65 23.10
C ASN A 19 -11.74 -32.55 21.94
N SER A 20 -12.24 -32.26 20.73
CA SER A 20 -11.46 -31.42 19.84
C SER A 20 -11.40 -30.08 20.54
N LEU A 21 -10.41 -29.96 21.43
CA LEU A 21 -9.81 -28.70 21.80
C LEU A 21 -9.39 -28.09 20.46
N LEU A 22 -10.33 -27.38 19.82
CA LEU A 22 -10.00 -26.32 18.89
C LEU A 22 -9.16 -25.39 19.74
N PHE A 23 -7.85 -25.61 19.71
CA PHE A 23 -6.91 -24.56 20.06
C PHE A 23 -7.30 -23.42 19.13
N ALA A 24 -8.07 -22.47 19.64
CA ALA A 24 -8.08 -21.14 19.10
C ALA A 24 -6.61 -20.72 19.20
N GLU A 25 -5.88 -20.90 18.11
CA GLU A 25 -4.54 -20.35 17.96
C GLU A 25 -4.75 -18.85 18.18
N ASP A 26 -4.20 -18.31 19.28
CA ASP A 26 -4.37 -16.90 19.64
C ASP A 26 -4.18 -16.06 18.38
N THR A 27 -5.18 -15.23 18.05
CA THR A 27 -5.17 -14.45 16.81
C THR A 27 -3.90 -13.61 16.78
N VAL A 28 -2.95 -13.97 15.91
CA VAL A 28 -1.67 -13.27 15.79
C VAL A 28 -1.90 -11.94 15.07
N THR A 29 -1.91 -10.84 15.83
CA THR A 29 -2.08 -9.47 15.34
C THR A 29 -0.76 -8.83 14.90
N ILE A 30 -0.81 -7.65 14.24
CA ILE A 30 0.39 -6.91 13.82
C ILE A 30 1.24 -6.52 15.04
N LYS A 31 0.59 -6.09 16.13
CA LYS A 31 1.28 -5.76 17.38
C LYS A 31 1.95 -6.99 18.02
N THR A 32 1.31 -8.15 17.98
CA THR A 32 1.90 -9.41 18.45
C THR A 32 3.13 -9.77 17.61
N LEU A 33 3.04 -9.65 16.28
CA LEU A 33 4.19 -9.90 15.40
C LEU A 33 5.33 -8.93 15.66
N PHE A 34 5.06 -7.64 15.83
CA PHE A 34 6.07 -6.63 16.17
C PHE A 34 6.79 -6.97 17.49
N LYS A 35 6.06 -7.47 18.50
CA LYS A 35 6.65 -7.97 19.75
C LYS A 35 7.48 -9.23 19.59
N LEU A 36 7.18 -10.05 18.60
CA LEU A 36 7.90 -11.29 18.36
C LEU A 36 9.03 -11.13 17.33
N LEU A 37 9.16 -9.96 16.68
CA LEU A 37 10.23 -9.70 15.74
C LEU A 37 11.60 -9.97 16.39
N PRO A 38 12.50 -10.68 15.70
CA PRO A 38 13.86 -10.88 16.19
C PRO A 38 14.58 -9.54 16.38
N GLU A 39 15.37 -9.40 17.45
CA GLU A 39 16.08 -8.15 17.76
C GLU A 39 16.95 -7.66 16.60
N LYS A 40 17.57 -8.58 15.83
CA LYS A 40 18.36 -8.23 14.64
C LYS A 40 17.58 -7.40 13.60
N VAL A 41 16.25 -7.52 13.57
CA VAL A 41 15.35 -6.77 12.67
C VAL A 41 15.12 -5.37 13.20
N LEU A 42 14.98 -5.21 14.52
CA LEU A 42 14.78 -3.90 15.15
C LEU A 42 16.08 -3.10 15.27
N LYS A 43 17.22 -3.79 15.36
CA LYS A 43 18.54 -3.22 15.60
C LYS A 43 18.89 -2.01 14.72
N PRO A 44 18.68 -2.02 13.39
CA PRO A 44 19.02 -0.87 12.54
C PRO A 44 18.34 0.42 13.01
N VAL A 45 17.07 0.36 13.41
CA VAL A 45 16.34 1.54 13.89
C VAL A 45 16.64 1.82 15.35
N PHE A 46 16.65 0.79 16.19
CA PHE A 46 16.79 0.96 17.63
C PHE A 46 18.18 1.46 18.02
N ASP A 47 19.23 0.99 17.35
CA ASP A 47 20.59 1.49 17.59
C ASP A 47 20.77 2.92 17.05
N ASN A 48 20.28 3.21 15.85
CA ASN A 48 20.42 4.53 15.22
C ASN A 48 19.76 5.65 16.04
N PHE A 49 18.65 5.34 16.71
CA PHE A 49 17.87 6.30 17.50
C PHE A 49 18.00 6.09 19.02
N ASN A 50 18.91 5.21 19.49
CA ASN A 50 19.10 4.87 20.90
C ASN A 50 17.79 4.47 21.62
N LEU A 51 16.97 3.66 20.97
CA LEU A 51 15.68 3.19 21.48
C LEU A 51 15.83 1.95 22.37
N ASP A 52 14.98 1.85 23.38
CA ASP A 52 14.94 0.70 24.29
C ASP A 52 13.98 -0.38 23.76
N THR A 53 14.51 -1.54 23.36
CA THR A 53 13.72 -2.69 22.91
C THR A 53 12.66 -3.13 23.93
N ALA A 54 12.93 -2.99 25.24
CA ALA A 54 11.96 -3.31 26.29
C ALA A 54 10.75 -2.35 26.28
N ARG A 55 10.93 -1.13 25.76
CA ARG A 55 9.92 -0.08 25.65
C ARG A 55 9.37 0.10 24.24
N ARG A 56 9.61 -0.86 23.33
CA ARG A 56 9.20 -0.76 21.92
C ARG A 56 7.75 -0.36 21.67
N ASP A 57 6.82 -0.80 22.53
CA ASP A 57 5.40 -0.43 22.43
C ASP A 57 5.17 1.08 22.56
N SER A 58 6.03 1.80 23.27
CA SER A 58 5.93 3.26 23.47
C SER A 58 6.39 4.09 22.26
N TYR A 59 7.01 3.45 21.27
CA TYR A 59 7.45 4.10 20.03
C TYR A 59 6.47 3.94 18.88
N ILE A 60 5.42 3.12 19.06
CA ILE A 60 4.38 2.91 18.05
C ILE A 60 3.56 4.21 17.92
N GLU A 61 3.48 4.73 16.71
CA GLU A 61 2.63 5.90 16.38
C GLU A 61 1.33 5.43 15.74
N VAL A 62 1.41 4.49 14.80
CA VAL A 62 0.25 3.91 14.12
C VAL A 62 0.20 2.41 14.40
N CYS A 63 -0.96 1.91 14.84
CA CYS A 63 -1.25 0.49 14.97
C CYS A 63 -2.64 0.23 14.41
N ASP A 64 -2.70 -0.26 13.18
CA ASP A 64 -3.94 -0.61 12.49
C ASP A 64 -4.04 -2.12 12.35
N ASP A 65 -4.81 -2.75 13.23
CA ASP A 65 -5.04 -4.20 13.20
C ASP A 65 -5.91 -4.63 12.00
N GLU A 66 -6.80 -3.77 11.49
CA GLU A 66 -7.69 -4.05 10.36
C GLU A 66 -6.89 -4.14 9.05
N ASN A 67 -6.03 -3.14 8.82
CA ASN A 67 -5.12 -3.09 7.67
C ASN A 67 -3.77 -3.73 7.93
N ARG A 68 -3.58 -4.35 9.11
CA ARG A 68 -2.41 -5.15 9.47
C ARG A 68 -1.11 -4.38 9.32
N TYR A 69 -1.17 -3.11 9.69
CA TYR A 69 -0.12 -2.12 9.46
C TYR A 69 0.30 -1.50 10.80
N LEU A 70 1.60 -1.28 10.94
CA LEU A 70 2.17 -0.62 12.10
C LEU A 70 3.31 0.27 11.65
N SER A 71 3.38 1.47 12.22
CA SER A 71 4.56 2.33 12.12
C SER A 71 5.02 2.77 13.50
N LEU A 72 6.32 2.98 13.63
CA LEU A 72 6.82 3.78 14.73
C LEU A 72 6.64 5.27 14.40
N LYS A 73 7.02 6.14 15.33
CA LYS A 73 7.07 7.59 15.07
C LYS A 73 7.84 7.89 13.79
N SER A 74 7.35 8.87 13.03
CA SER A 74 7.92 9.24 11.73
C SER A 74 9.45 9.40 11.73
N GLU A 75 9.99 10.03 12.77
CA GLU A 75 11.43 10.25 12.95
C GLU A 75 12.27 8.95 12.93
N TYR A 76 11.70 7.80 13.30
CA TYR A 76 12.43 6.53 13.40
C TYR A 76 12.49 5.73 12.11
N GLY A 77 11.72 6.09 11.08
CA GLY A 77 11.84 5.42 9.80
C GLY A 77 11.45 3.93 9.83
N PHE A 78 10.40 3.51 10.54
CA PHE A 78 10.03 2.08 10.64
C PHE A 78 8.56 1.86 10.30
N GLU A 79 8.32 1.00 9.32
CA GLU A 79 6.99 0.52 8.94
C GLU A 79 6.97 -1.00 8.83
N MET A 80 5.83 -1.60 9.17
CA MET A 80 5.62 -3.03 9.10
C MET A 80 4.19 -3.33 8.67
N CYS A 81 4.03 -4.33 7.81
CA CYS A 81 2.72 -4.92 7.56
C CYS A 81 2.81 -6.43 7.38
N TYR A 82 1.65 -7.11 7.36
CA TYR A 82 1.59 -8.52 7.01
C TYR A 82 0.41 -8.91 6.13
N TRP A 83 0.61 -9.97 5.36
CA TRP A 83 -0.40 -10.67 4.57
C TRP A 83 -0.61 -12.08 5.10
N ASP A 84 -1.86 -12.50 5.18
CA ASP A 84 -2.18 -13.88 5.57
C ASP A 84 -1.82 -14.85 4.45
N VAL A 85 -1.28 -15.99 4.87
CA VAL A 85 -0.90 -17.12 4.03
C VAL A 85 -1.57 -18.38 4.59
N LYS A 86 -2.01 -19.27 3.71
CA LYS A 86 -2.64 -20.55 4.01
C LYS A 86 -1.85 -21.33 5.05
N GLY A 87 -2.61 -22.01 5.90
CA GLY A 87 -2.07 -22.76 7.02
C GLY A 87 -1.64 -21.88 8.20
N GLY A 88 -2.27 -20.70 8.37
CA GLY A 88 -2.05 -19.81 9.52
C GLY A 88 -0.71 -19.05 9.49
N LYS A 89 -0.03 -19.05 8.34
CA LYS A 89 1.25 -18.36 8.17
C LYS A 89 1.03 -16.89 7.87
N LYS A 90 2.04 -16.06 8.08
CA LYS A 90 1.98 -14.62 7.77
C LYS A 90 3.24 -14.21 7.03
N LEU A 91 3.07 -13.60 5.85
CA LEU A 91 4.16 -12.92 5.16
C LEU A 91 4.27 -11.51 5.74
N ILE A 92 5.44 -11.13 6.20
CA ILE A 92 5.71 -9.87 6.89
C ILE A 92 6.70 -9.08 6.05
N LEU A 93 6.38 -7.81 5.81
CA LEU A 93 7.34 -6.83 5.32
C LEU A 93 7.75 -5.95 6.50
N VAL A 94 9.05 -5.79 6.68
CA VAL A 94 9.62 -4.72 7.51
C VAL A 94 10.36 -3.77 6.59
N SER A 95 9.94 -2.51 6.60
CA SER A 95 10.50 -1.42 5.80
C SER A 95 11.15 -0.39 6.71
N TYR A 96 12.27 0.17 6.22
CA TYR A 96 13.05 1.17 6.93
C TYR A 96 13.18 2.42 6.07
N GLY A 97 13.02 3.60 6.67
CA GLY A 97 13.36 4.87 6.03
C GLY A 97 14.87 4.95 5.82
N GLY A 98 15.33 4.90 4.57
CA GLY A 98 16.75 5.07 4.21
C GLY A 98 17.36 3.90 3.42
N ALA A 99 18.64 3.62 3.67
CA ALA A 99 19.49 2.72 2.88
C ALA A 99 19.71 1.33 3.51
N GLY A 100 18.62 0.65 3.88
CA GLY A 100 18.66 -0.74 4.36
C GLY A 100 17.86 -1.65 3.44
N PRO A 101 18.29 -2.88 3.14
CA PRO A 101 17.49 -3.79 2.32
C PRO A 101 16.21 -4.14 3.08
N GLU A 102 15.06 -3.89 2.48
CA GLU A 102 13.80 -4.32 3.07
C GLU A 102 13.73 -5.84 3.09
N VAL A 103 13.26 -6.35 4.21
CA VAL A 103 13.33 -7.78 4.50
C VAL A 103 11.94 -8.33 4.64
N PHE A 104 11.67 -9.37 3.86
CA PHE A 104 10.47 -10.15 3.95
C PHE A 104 10.70 -11.37 4.83
N TYR A 105 9.81 -11.58 5.80
CA TYR A 105 9.83 -12.71 6.71
C TYR A 105 8.56 -13.54 6.55
N LEU A 106 8.70 -14.85 6.59
CA LEU A 106 7.59 -15.77 6.81
C LEU A 106 7.51 -16.09 8.31
N TYR A 107 6.40 -15.72 8.93
CA TYR A 107 6.04 -16.16 10.26
C TYR A 107 5.23 -17.47 10.17
N ASN A 108 5.65 -18.46 10.93
CA ASN A 108 4.97 -19.75 11.03
C ASN A 108 5.17 -20.33 12.44
N LYS A 109 4.08 -20.44 13.21
CA LYS A 109 4.06 -21.05 14.56
C LYS A 109 5.18 -20.54 15.47
N GLY A 110 5.28 -19.22 15.63
CA GLY A 110 6.26 -18.57 16.50
C GLY A 110 7.67 -18.40 15.92
N LYS A 111 7.92 -18.86 14.68
CA LYS A 111 9.24 -18.76 14.04
C LYS A 111 9.20 -17.79 12.86
N PHE A 112 10.26 -17.00 12.72
CA PHE A 112 10.50 -16.11 11.59
C PHE A 112 11.63 -16.68 10.73
N SER A 113 11.43 -16.70 9.42
CA SER A 113 12.47 -17.01 8.44
C SER A 113 12.40 -16.02 7.28
N GLU A 114 13.53 -15.47 6.87
CA GLU A 114 13.61 -14.64 5.67
C GLU A 114 13.13 -15.44 4.45
N THR A 115 12.43 -14.80 3.52
CA THR A 115 11.89 -15.47 2.34
C THR A 115 11.97 -14.56 1.10
N ASN A 116 12.07 -15.20 -0.07
CA ASN A 116 11.89 -14.55 -1.38
C ASN A 116 10.72 -15.17 -2.17
N ASP A 117 9.87 -15.97 -1.51
CA ASP A 117 8.69 -16.59 -2.12
C ASP A 117 7.56 -15.57 -2.31
N PHE A 118 6.33 -16.02 -2.61
CA PHE A 118 5.15 -15.15 -2.71
C PHE A 118 5.30 -13.98 -3.72
N GLY A 119 6.10 -14.19 -4.77
CA GLY A 119 6.37 -13.19 -5.81
C GLY A 119 7.52 -12.23 -5.51
N ILE A 120 8.15 -12.29 -4.33
CA ILE A 120 9.22 -11.36 -3.92
C ILE A 120 10.46 -11.47 -4.82
N LYS A 121 10.86 -12.70 -5.20
CA LYS A 121 11.96 -12.90 -6.15
C LYS A 121 11.70 -12.17 -7.48
N ALA A 122 10.47 -12.26 -8.00
CA ALA A 122 10.07 -11.59 -9.24
C ALA A 122 10.01 -10.06 -9.10
N ILE A 123 9.65 -9.53 -7.92
CA ILE A 123 9.75 -8.09 -7.63
C ILE A 123 11.21 -7.65 -7.73
N LYS A 124 12.11 -8.33 -7.02
CA LYS A 124 13.55 -8.00 -7.02
C LYS A 124 14.17 -8.09 -8.41
N GLU A 125 13.75 -9.05 -9.24
CA GLU A 125 14.19 -9.16 -10.64
C GLU A 125 13.66 -8.01 -11.52
N GLN A 126 12.47 -7.49 -11.24
CA GLN A 126 11.91 -6.34 -11.97
C GLN A 126 12.59 -5.03 -11.58
N VAL A 127 12.85 -4.83 -10.27
CA VAL A 127 13.61 -3.68 -9.77
C VAL A 127 14.98 -3.59 -10.44
N LYS A 128 15.69 -4.71 -10.54
CA LYS A 128 17.01 -4.79 -11.22
C LYS A 128 16.99 -4.47 -12.71
N LYS A 129 15.82 -4.54 -13.35
CA LYS A 129 15.63 -4.24 -14.77
C LYS A 129 15.09 -2.83 -15.00
N SER A 130 14.77 -2.08 -13.94
CA SER A 130 14.28 -0.72 -14.09
C SER A 130 15.43 0.18 -14.56
N PRO A 131 15.24 0.97 -15.63
CA PRO A 131 16.21 1.98 -16.06
C PRO A 131 16.53 2.98 -14.95
N ALA A 132 15.58 3.24 -14.04
CA ALA A 132 15.77 4.10 -12.88
C ALA A 132 16.90 3.65 -11.93
N LEU A 133 17.40 2.40 -12.05
CA LEU A 133 18.52 1.90 -11.27
C LEU A 133 19.88 2.23 -11.91
N GLU A 134 19.96 2.44 -13.23
CA GLU A 134 21.23 2.66 -13.93
C GLU A 134 21.87 4.00 -13.55
N GLY A 135 23.12 3.95 -13.06
CA GLY A 135 23.96 5.13 -12.82
C GLY A 135 23.67 5.92 -11.54
N MET A 136 22.81 5.41 -10.64
CA MET A 136 22.30 6.12 -9.46
C MET A 136 22.70 5.43 -8.14
N ASN A 137 22.39 6.04 -6.99
CA ASN A 137 22.75 5.58 -5.63
C ASN A 137 21.98 4.32 -5.15
N ASP A 138 21.37 3.54 -6.03
CA ASP A 138 20.59 2.32 -5.72
C ASP A 138 19.53 2.48 -4.61
N LEU A 139 18.88 3.66 -4.50
CA LEU A 139 17.86 3.92 -3.50
C LEU A 139 16.55 3.22 -3.88
N ILE A 140 16.36 2.01 -3.38
CA ILE A 140 15.13 1.24 -3.55
C ILE A 140 14.34 1.28 -2.24
N ARG A 141 13.05 1.59 -2.31
CA ARG A 141 12.15 1.64 -1.15
C ARG A 141 10.92 0.79 -1.34
N PHE A 142 10.61 -0.08 -0.38
CA PHE A 142 9.39 -0.86 -0.33
C PHE A 142 8.41 -0.22 0.64
N TYR A 143 7.34 0.36 0.11
CA TYR A 143 6.31 1.01 0.91
C TYR A 143 5.16 0.04 1.21
N PRO A 144 5.02 -0.40 2.47
CA PRO A 144 3.82 -1.11 2.90
C PRO A 144 2.61 -0.17 2.85
N LEU A 145 1.63 -0.48 2.01
CA LEU A 145 0.41 0.31 1.94
C LEU A 145 -0.56 -0.17 3.03
N ARG A 146 -1.22 0.79 3.71
CA ARG A 146 -2.21 0.52 4.77
C ARG A 146 -3.57 0.15 4.17
N ASP A 147 -3.54 -0.82 3.26
CA ASP A 147 -4.71 -1.38 2.59
C ASP A 147 -4.72 -2.91 2.61
N ASN A 148 -3.72 -3.51 3.28
CA ASN A 148 -3.43 -4.95 3.38
C ASN A 148 -3.42 -5.76 2.07
N THR A 149 -3.43 -5.09 0.92
CA THR A 149 -3.62 -5.70 -0.40
C THR A 149 -2.56 -5.27 -1.40
N SER A 150 -1.72 -4.29 -1.06
CA SER A 150 -0.80 -3.69 -2.00
C SER A 150 0.59 -3.43 -1.41
N LEU A 151 1.55 -3.29 -2.33
CA LEU A 151 2.92 -2.90 -2.07
C LEU A 151 3.35 -1.93 -3.16
N ALA A 152 3.89 -0.78 -2.80
CA ALA A 152 4.56 0.10 -3.74
C ALA A 152 6.08 -0.05 -3.61
N VAL A 153 6.79 -0.06 -4.73
CA VAL A 153 8.25 -0.11 -4.78
C VAL A 153 8.75 1.09 -5.55
N MET A 154 9.50 1.94 -4.87
CA MET A 154 10.07 3.17 -5.40
C MET A 154 11.54 2.96 -5.71
N ILE A 155 11.99 3.40 -6.89
CA ILE A 155 13.38 3.23 -7.33
C ILE A 155 13.93 4.61 -7.67
N ASN A 156 14.94 5.04 -6.90
CA ASN A 156 15.61 6.33 -6.98
C ASN A 156 14.67 7.55 -7.03
N GLN A 157 13.43 7.41 -6.58
CA GLN A 157 12.37 8.42 -6.73
C GLN A 157 12.11 8.79 -8.20
N LEU A 158 12.39 7.87 -9.12
CA LEU A 158 12.23 8.02 -10.58
C LEU A 158 11.23 7.01 -11.17
N ASP A 159 11.03 5.87 -10.51
CA ASP A 159 10.06 4.84 -10.91
C ASP A 159 9.27 4.36 -9.69
N CYS A 160 7.96 4.17 -9.86
CA CYS A 160 7.04 3.67 -8.84
C CYS A 160 6.28 2.45 -9.37
N MET A 161 6.63 1.27 -8.88
CA MET A 161 5.99 0.00 -9.25
C MET A 161 4.95 -0.41 -8.21
N ILE A 162 3.73 -0.66 -8.65
CA ILE A 162 2.63 -1.11 -7.77
C ILE A 162 2.41 -2.61 -7.92
N PHE A 163 2.33 -3.32 -6.79
CA PHE A 163 2.07 -4.75 -6.72
C PHE A 163 0.82 -5.02 -5.88
N LYS A 164 -0.05 -5.90 -6.37
CA LYS A 164 -1.24 -6.38 -5.65
C LYS A 164 -1.04 -7.79 -5.13
N TRP A 165 -1.48 -8.02 -3.90
CA TRP A 165 -1.55 -9.33 -3.27
C TRP A 165 -2.74 -10.11 -3.85
N LYS A 166 -2.46 -11.11 -4.68
CA LYS A 166 -3.47 -11.95 -5.33
C LYS A 166 -3.05 -13.41 -5.27
N ASN A 167 -3.92 -14.29 -4.77
CA ASN A 167 -3.67 -15.72 -4.67
C ASN A 167 -2.33 -16.05 -3.96
N GLU A 168 -2.08 -15.40 -2.83
CA GLU A 168 -0.87 -15.56 -2.01
C GLU A 168 0.44 -15.20 -2.73
N LYS A 169 0.40 -14.21 -3.61
CA LYS A 169 1.61 -13.65 -4.21
C LYS A 169 1.40 -12.20 -4.62
N PHE A 170 2.48 -11.45 -4.66
CA PHE A 170 2.50 -10.15 -5.30
C PHE A 170 2.53 -10.28 -6.82
N VAL A 171 1.66 -9.52 -7.48
CA VAL A 171 1.58 -9.42 -8.94
C VAL A 171 1.63 -7.93 -9.29
N ARG A 172 2.55 -7.56 -10.18
CA ARG A 172 2.68 -6.17 -10.64
C ARG A 172 1.43 -5.74 -11.41
N ILE A 173 0.97 -4.53 -11.16
CA ILE A 173 0.02 -3.85 -12.06
C ILE A 173 0.85 -3.18 -13.16
N ASN A 174 0.58 -3.53 -14.42
CA ASN A 174 1.23 -2.98 -15.60
C ASN A 174 0.21 -2.25 -16.48
N ASP A 175 -0.68 -1.47 -15.89
CA ASP A 175 -1.74 -0.79 -16.66
C ASP A 175 -1.24 0.52 -17.27
N TYR A 176 -0.31 1.22 -16.61
CA TYR A 176 0.48 2.28 -17.23
C TYR A 176 1.73 1.65 -17.85
N VAL A 177 1.57 1.15 -19.08
CA VAL A 177 2.69 0.68 -19.91
C VAL A 177 3.20 1.86 -20.71
N LEU A 178 4.46 2.22 -20.49
CA LEU A 178 5.23 3.10 -21.34
C LEU A 178 5.12 2.59 -22.77
N LYS A 179 4.44 3.33 -23.64
CA LYS A 179 4.53 3.10 -25.07
C LYS A 179 5.50 4.14 -25.60
N GLU A 180 6.51 3.67 -26.32
CA GLU A 180 7.20 4.52 -27.30
C GLU A 180 6.13 4.99 -28.28
N THR A 181 5.70 6.25 -28.13
CA THR A 181 4.79 6.91 -29.05
C THR A 181 5.30 8.32 -29.30
N ASP A 182 5.34 8.71 -30.57
CA ASP A 182 5.72 10.06 -31.00
C ASP A 182 4.55 11.06 -30.87
N ASP A 183 3.36 10.59 -30.45
CA ASP A 183 2.17 11.41 -30.24
C ASP A 183 1.95 11.72 -28.76
N GLU A 184 2.33 12.93 -28.35
CA GLU A 184 2.13 13.44 -26.99
C GLU A 184 0.67 13.33 -26.53
N SER A 185 -0.31 13.52 -27.43
CA SER A 185 -1.73 13.50 -27.09
C SER A 185 -2.21 12.12 -26.65
N ASP A 186 -1.60 11.04 -27.17
CA ASP A 186 -1.87 9.67 -26.73
C ASP A 186 -1.35 9.44 -25.30
N ILE A 187 -0.20 10.03 -24.93
CA ILE A 187 0.39 9.90 -23.59
C ILE A 187 -0.51 10.57 -22.54
N TYR A 188 -1.00 11.78 -22.81
CA TYR A 188 -1.98 12.47 -21.94
C TYR A 188 -3.24 11.64 -21.74
N ASN A 189 -3.79 11.07 -22.82
CA ASN A 189 -4.98 10.22 -22.75
C ASN A 189 -4.75 8.95 -21.93
N ILE A 190 -3.61 8.27 -22.10
CA ILE A 190 -3.26 7.07 -21.31
C ILE A 190 -3.12 7.41 -19.83
N LEU A 191 -2.42 8.50 -19.49
CA LEU A 191 -2.25 8.98 -18.13
C LEU A 191 -3.60 9.29 -17.47
N LEU A 192 -4.40 10.17 -18.08
CA LEU A 192 -5.65 10.66 -17.49
C LEU A 192 -6.73 9.59 -17.44
N SER A 193 -6.89 8.80 -18.51
CA SER A 193 -7.86 7.70 -18.51
C SER A 193 -7.51 6.63 -17.49
N GLY A 194 -6.21 6.31 -17.35
CA GLY A 194 -5.71 5.37 -16.35
C GLY A 194 -5.95 5.86 -14.92
N PHE A 195 -5.60 7.11 -14.63
CA PHE A 195 -5.83 7.71 -13.32
C PHE A 195 -7.32 7.79 -12.97
N VAL A 196 -8.17 8.25 -13.90
CA VAL A 196 -9.63 8.27 -13.71
C VAL A 196 -10.20 6.87 -13.51
N LYS A 197 -9.69 5.85 -14.20
CA LYS A 197 -10.07 4.45 -13.98
C LYS A 197 -9.71 4.00 -12.56
N ALA A 198 -8.53 4.36 -12.06
CA ALA A 198 -8.10 4.05 -10.69
C ALA A 198 -8.97 4.76 -9.63
N LEU A 199 -9.32 6.03 -9.85
CA LEU A 199 -10.24 6.78 -8.99
C LEU A 199 -11.63 6.13 -8.94
N ASN A 200 -12.19 5.79 -10.10
CA ASN A 200 -13.48 5.11 -10.19
C ASN A 200 -13.48 3.69 -9.59
N ALA A 201 -12.31 3.06 -9.49
CA ALA A 201 -12.14 1.78 -8.82
C ALA A 201 -11.91 1.92 -7.30
N HIS A 202 -11.83 3.15 -6.78
CA HIS A 202 -11.49 3.48 -5.39
C HIS A 202 -10.17 2.86 -4.94
N ASP A 203 -9.20 2.73 -5.86
CA ASP A 203 -7.94 2.03 -5.62
C ASP A 203 -6.78 3.02 -5.47
N ALA A 204 -6.56 3.49 -4.24
CA ALA A 204 -5.51 4.46 -3.92
C ALA A 204 -4.10 3.99 -4.31
N ALA A 205 -3.81 2.70 -4.12
CA ALA A 205 -2.53 2.13 -4.52
C ALA A 205 -2.34 2.18 -6.04
N PHE A 206 -3.40 1.94 -6.80
CA PHE A 206 -3.35 2.01 -8.26
C PHE A 206 -3.23 3.47 -8.75
N CYS A 207 -3.83 4.44 -8.05
CA CYS A 207 -3.65 5.86 -8.34
C CYS A 207 -2.17 6.29 -8.29
N LEU A 208 -1.36 5.72 -7.37
CA LEU A 208 0.08 6.02 -7.26
C LEU A 208 0.87 5.74 -8.54
N GLN A 209 0.41 4.84 -9.41
CA GLN A 209 1.09 4.52 -10.67
C GLN A 209 1.14 5.70 -11.65
N TYR A 210 0.27 6.70 -11.48
CA TYR A 210 0.10 7.83 -12.39
C TYR A 210 0.65 9.15 -11.81
N ILE A 211 1.21 9.11 -10.60
CA ILE A 211 1.72 10.27 -9.88
C ILE A 211 3.24 10.24 -9.92
N LYS A 212 3.86 11.42 -10.00
CA LYS A 212 5.30 11.53 -10.16
C LYS A 212 6.02 10.92 -8.94
N PRO A 213 6.96 9.99 -9.15
CA PRO A 213 7.67 9.29 -8.07
C PRO A 213 8.34 10.18 -7.01
N ASP A 214 9.02 11.26 -7.42
CA ASP A 214 9.64 12.25 -6.53
C ASP A 214 8.61 13.04 -5.71
N TYR A 215 7.48 13.39 -6.31
CA TYR A 215 6.38 14.05 -5.65
C TYR A 215 5.77 13.16 -4.57
N ILE A 216 5.54 11.86 -4.87
CA ILE A 216 5.12 10.89 -3.86
C ILE A 216 6.14 10.86 -2.73
N ALA A 217 7.43 10.70 -3.03
CA ALA A 217 8.47 10.61 -2.01
C ALA A 217 8.53 11.86 -1.12
N PHE A 218 8.43 13.05 -1.70
CA PHE A 218 8.47 14.32 -0.97
C PHE A 218 7.22 14.51 -0.09
N GLN A 219 6.03 14.35 -0.65
CA GLN A 219 4.77 14.55 0.07
C GLN A 219 4.59 13.51 1.18
N CYS A 220 5.12 12.32 0.95
CA CYS A 220 5.05 11.24 1.92
C CYS A 220 6.26 11.25 2.86
N MET A 221 7.12 12.28 2.86
CA MET A 221 8.34 12.35 3.69
C MET A 221 9.11 11.03 3.70
N ASP A 222 9.22 10.38 2.54
CA ASP A 222 9.96 9.13 2.41
C ASP A 222 9.39 7.94 3.24
N MET A 223 8.19 8.08 3.81
CA MET A 223 7.37 7.10 4.54
C MET A 223 5.88 7.42 4.49
N LEU A 224 5.06 6.56 3.88
CA LEU A 224 3.64 6.83 3.74
C LEU A 224 2.87 6.93 5.06
N GLN A 225 3.38 6.33 6.15
CA GLN A 225 2.63 6.14 7.41
C GLN A 225 1.23 5.53 7.18
N GLY A 226 1.06 4.82 6.05
CA GLY A 226 -0.22 4.31 5.62
C GLY A 226 -1.25 5.35 5.16
N ARG A 227 -0.85 6.58 4.82
CA ARG A 227 -1.77 7.68 4.45
C ARG A 227 -2.01 7.79 2.95
N THR A 228 -1.82 6.72 2.19
CA THR A 228 -1.95 6.75 0.73
C THR A 228 -3.29 7.27 0.26
N GLU A 229 -4.41 6.80 0.84
CA GLU A 229 -5.74 7.29 0.43
C GLU A 229 -5.92 8.78 0.73
N GLN A 230 -5.51 9.23 1.91
CA GLN A 230 -5.54 10.64 2.28
C GLN A 230 -4.71 11.48 1.29
N PHE A 231 -3.50 11.04 0.96
CA PHE A 231 -2.67 11.71 -0.03
C PHE A 231 -3.37 11.83 -1.40
N ILE A 232 -4.03 10.77 -1.88
CA ILE A 232 -4.80 10.85 -3.13
C ILE A 232 -5.97 11.83 -3.00
N CYS A 233 -6.71 11.79 -1.88
CA CYS A 233 -7.83 12.70 -1.63
C CYS A 233 -7.39 14.17 -1.63
N GLU A 234 -6.29 14.50 -0.95
CA GLU A 234 -5.69 15.84 -0.92
C GLU A 234 -5.22 16.26 -2.32
N LEU A 235 -4.59 15.35 -3.07
CA LEU A 235 -4.12 15.60 -4.43
C LEU A 235 -5.27 15.99 -5.38
N ILE A 236 -6.40 15.28 -5.30
CA ILE A 236 -7.55 15.47 -6.19
C ILE A 236 -8.54 16.50 -5.66
N ALA A 237 -8.23 17.23 -4.61
CA ALA A 237 -9.11 18.30 -4.15
C ALA A 237 -9.20 19.41 -5.21
N GLY A 238 -10.34 20.10 -5.27
CA GLY A 238 -10.64 21.03 -6.36
C GLY A 238 -11.77 21.99 -6.03
N GLN A 239 -12.34 22.62 -7.05
CA GLN A 239 -13.35 23.68 -6.89
C GLN A 239 -14.68 23.33 -7.57
N ASN A 240 -15.79 23.63 -6.92
CA ASN A 240 -17.12 23.59 -7.54
C ASN A 240 -17.41 24.88 -8.34
N GLU A 241 -18.61 24.98 -8.92
CA GLU A 241 -19.04 26.15 -9.71
C GLU A 241 -19.07 27.46 -8.89
N ASP A 242 -19.24 27.37 -7.57
CA ASP A 242 -19.25 28.50 -6.63
C ASP A 242 -17.85 28.83 -6.09
N SER A 243 -16.79 28.22 -6.64
CA SER A 243 -15.40 28.33 -6.16
C SER A 243 -15.18 27.83 -4.72
N GLU A 244 -16.09 27.02 -4.18
CA GLU A 244 -15.89 26.33 -2.91
C GLU A 244 -14.89 25.20 -3.11
N TYR A 245 -13.91 25.12 -2.22
CA TYR A 245 -12.92 24.05 -2.22
C TYR A 245 -13.51 22.76 -1.65
N ILE A 246 -13.41 21.68 -2.42
CA ILE A 246 -13.92 20.36 -2.06
C ILE A 246 -12.78 19.34 -2.08
N GLU A 247 -12.62 18.65 -0.96
CA GLU A 247 -11.73 17.50 -0.78
C GLU A 247 -12.61 16.30 -0.37
N PRO A 248 -12.52 15.16 -1.08
CA PRO A 248 -13.24 13.95 -0.68
C PRO A 248 -12.61 13.35 0.58
N HIS A 249 -13.41 12.91 1.55
CA HIS A 249 -12.87 12.29 2.77
C HIS A 249 -12.34 10.87 2.54
N SER A 250 -12.89 10.16 1.55
CA SER A 250 -12.45 8.84 1.09
C SER A 250 -12.66 8.73 -0.41
N LEU A 251 -11.86 7.89 -1.08
CA LEU A 251 -12.11 7.56 -2.48
C LEU A 251 -13.46 6.88 -2.68
N LYS A 252 -13.99 6.20 -1.66
CA LYS A 252 -15.33 5.61 -1.70
C LYS A 252 -16.44 6.65 -1.81
N ASP A 253 -16.18 7.91 -1.48
CA ASP A 253 -17.15 8.99 -1.64
C ASP A 253 -17.29 9.40 -3.11
N ILE A 254 -16.35 9.00 -3.98
CA ILE A 254 -16.40 9.28 -5.42
C ILE A 254 -17.43 8.35 -6.06
N LYS A 255 -18.51 8.93 -6.54
CA LYS A 255 -19.49 8.21 -7.37
C LYS A 255 -18.94 8.00 -8.77
N LYS A 256 -18.31 9.04 -9.33
CA LYS A 256 -17.73 9.00 -10.68
C LYS A 256 -16.67 10.08 -10.87
N ALA A 257 -15.59 9.73 -11.55
CA ALA A 257 -14.62 10.66 -12.12
C ALA A 257 -14.62 10.56 -13.65
N SER A 258 -14.40 11.69 -14.32
CA SER A 258 -14.21 11.77 -15.79
C SER A 258 -13.21 12.86 -16.12
N TYR A 259 -12.50 12.73 -17.25
CA TYR A 259 -11.58 13.76 -17.73
C TYR A 259 -12.02 14.34 -19.07
N SER A 260 -11.64 15.58 -19.33
CA SER A 260 -11.87 16.27 -20.60
C SER A 260 -10.80 17.33 -20.84
N LEU A 261 -10.64 17.76 -22.09
CA LEU A 261 -9.84 18.93 -22.44
C LEU A 261 -10.73 20.18 -22.35
N ASN A 262 -10.25 21.20 -21.63
CA ASN A 262 -10.84 22.53 -21.57
C ASN A 262 -9.91 23.53 -22.27
N ASP A 263 -10.48 24.41 -23.11
CA ASP A 263 -9.71 25.34 -23.95
C ASP A 263 -8.91 26.38 -23.15
N GLU A 264 -9.35 26.73 -21.94
CA GLU A 264 -8.74 27.75 -21.08
C GLU A 264 -7.78 27.13 -20.06
N PHE A 265 -8.18 26.03 -19.43
CA PHE A 265 -7.48 25.45 -18.28
C PHE A 265 -6.63 24.22 -18.63
N GLY A 266 -6.74 23.70 -19.86
CA GLY A 266 -6.11 22.45 -20.27
C GLY A 266 -6.91 21.23 -19.82
N PHE A 267 -6.24 20.12 -19.51
CA PHE A 267 -6.94 18.93 -19.03
C PHE A 267 -7.55 19.15 -17.64
N ILE A 268 -8.80 18.72 -17.49
CA ILE A 268 -9.54 18.78 -16.22
C ILE A 268 -10.09 17.40 -15.87
N ILE A 269 -10.27 17.15 -14.58
CA ILE A 269 -10.97 15.97 -14.06
C ILE A 269 -12.18 16.45 -13.25
N THR A 270 -13.37 16.07 -13.68
CA THR A 270 -14.62 16.31 -12.94
C THR A 270 -14.91 15.13 -12.04
N ILE A 271 -15.20 15.41 -10.77
CA ILE A 271 -15.48 14.41 -9.73
C ILE A 271 -16.89 14.66 -9.18
N GLU A 272 -17.74 13.65 -9.31
CA GLU A 272 -19.07 13.57 -8.72
C GLU A 272 -19.00 12.73 -7.44
N LEU A 273 -19.47 13.28 -6.32
CA LEU A 273 -19.54 12.60 -5.03
C LEU A 273 -20.90 11.91 -4.84
N ILE A 274 -20.95 10.90 -3.97
CA ILE A 274 -22.18 10.15 -3.65
C ILE A 274 -23.27 11.06 -3.06
N ASP A 275 -22.90 12.13 -2.36
CA ASP A 275 -23.83 13.11 -1.79
C ASP A 275 -24.41 14.10 -2.82
N GLY A 276 -23.99 14.00 -4.09
CA GLY A 276 -24.46 14.82 -5.20
C GLY A 276 -23.64 16.07 -5.48
N ARG A 277 -22.65 16.41 -4.64
CA ARG A 277 -21.70 17.49 -4.95
C ARG A 277 -20.82 17.11 -6.14
N THR A 278 -20.49 18.09 -6.96
CA THR A 278 -19.56 17.95 -8.10
C THR A 278 -18.52 19.05 -8.03
N TYR A 279 -17.27 18.72 -8.35
CA TYR A 279 -16.19 19.69 -8.42
C TYR A 279 -15.17 19.30 -9.51
N THR A 280 -14.30 20.26 -9.84
CA THR A 280 -13.25 20.11 -10.86
C THR A 280 -11.88 20.16 -10.21
N TYR A 281 -11.09 19.12 -10.47
CA TYR A 281 -9.66 19.04 -10.21
C TYR A 281 -8.89 19.41 -11.48
N PHE A 282 -7.90 20.29 -11.36
CA PHE A 282 -7.06 20.76 -12.45
C PHE A 282 -5.68 20.11 -12.35
N PRO A 283 -5.46 18.93 -12.96
CA PRO A 283 -4.19 18.23 -12.86
C PRO A 283 -3.03 19.06 -13.42
N MET A 284 -1.99 19.23 -12.63
CA MET A 284 -0.68 19.64 -13.14
C MET A 284 0.04 18.40 -13.66
N ILE A 285 0.41 18.45 -14.94
CA ILE A 285 1.08 17.35 -15.63
C ILE A 285 2.50 17.81 -15.95
N GLU A 286 3.48 17.08 -15.43
CA GLU A 286 4.88 17.31 -15.74
C GLU A 286 5.39 16.27 -16.72
N GLY A 287 6.02 16.76 -17.78
CA GLY A 287 6.85 15.98 -18.68
C GLY A 287 8.21 15.71 -18.06
N PHE A 288 8.66 14.46 -18.09
CA PHE A 288 10.06 14.11 -17.93
C PHE A 288 10.60 13.81 -19.33
N GLU A 289 11.50 14.66 -19.84
CA GLU A 289 12.35 14.30 -20.97
C GLU A 289 13.56 13.53 -20.41
N GLU A 290 13.63 12.21 -20.65
CA GLU A 290 14.82 11.39 -20.33
C GLU A 290 16.08 11.74 -21.17
N ALA A 291 16.03 12.84 -21.92
CA ALA A 291 17.12 13.27 -22.81
C ALA A 291 18.43 13.59 -22.07
N GLU A 292 18.40 13.97 -20.79
CA GLU A 292 19.63 14.33 -20.06
C GLU A 292 20.28 13.18 -19.27
N ILE A 293 19.58 12.08 -18.99
CA ILE A 293 20.14 10.99 -18.16
C ILE A 293 20.47 9.73 -18.98
N TYR A 294 19.66 9.37 -20.00
CA TYR A 294 19.73 8.04 -20.62
C TYR A 294 19.89 8.01 -22.14
N GLY A 295 19.98 9.15 -22.83
CA GLY A 295 20.25 9.20 -24.28
C GLY A 295 19.17 8.53 -25.15
N LEU A 296 17.97 8.34 -24.62
CA LEU A 296 16.79 7.83 -25.35
C LEU A 296 15.62 8.83 -25.15
N PRO A 297 14.89 9.20 -26.22
CA PRO A 297 13.73 10.07 -26.11
C PRO A 297 12.54 9.25 -25.60
N ILE A 298 12.39 9.14 -24.28
CA ILE A 298 11.15 8.66 -23.68
C ILE A 298 10.53 9.85 -22.94
N GLN A 299 9.35 10.27 -23.38
CA GLN A 299 8.56 11.30 -22.71
C GLN A 299 7.66 10.64 -21.66
N TYR A 300 7.80 11.03 -20.39
CA TYR A 300 6.91 10.58 -19.32
C TYR A 300 6.02 11.73 -18.90
N LEU A 301 4.72 11.48 -18.76
CA LEU A 301 3.82 12.43 -18.12
C LEU A 301 3.38 11.88 -16.77
N TYR A 302 3.43 12.71 -15.75
CA TYR A 302 2.96 12.37 -14.40
C TYR A 302 2.14 13.49 -13.81
N LEU A 303 1.22 13.12 -12.92
CA LEU A 303 0.53 14.08 -12.05
C LEU A 303 1.47 14.54 -10.92
N VAL A 304 1.51 15.85 -10.65
CA VAL A 304 2.34 16.44 -9.58
C VAL A 304 1.58 17.33 -8.60
N GLY A 305 0.26 17.51 -8.78
CA GLY A 305 -0.52 18.40 -7.94
C GLY A 305 -1.75 18.97 -8.63
N ALA A 306 -2.48 19.81 -7.90
CA ALA A 306 -3.50 20.69 -8.47
C ALA A 306 -2.87 22.00 -8.95
N ARG A 307 -3.31 22.51 -10.11
CA ARG A 307 -3.13 23.93 -10.45
C ARG A 307 -3.90 24.77 -9.42
N GLY A 308 -3.18 25.60 -8.68
CA GLY A 308 -3.74 26.58 -7.75
C GLY A 308 -4.47 27.72 -8.44
#